data_AF-A0A8T3Z424-F1
#
_entry.id   AF-A0A8T3Z424-F1
#
_cell.length_a   1.000
_cell.length_b   1.000
_cell.length_c   1.000
_cell.angle_alpha   90.00
_cell.angle_beta   90.00
_cell.angle_gamma   90.00
#
_symmetry.space_group_name_H-M   'P 1'
#
loop_
_entity.id
_entity.type
_entity.pdbx_description
1 polymer ?
#
loop_
_entity_poly.entity_id
_entity_poly.type
_entity_poly.pdbx_seq_one_letter_code
_entity_poly.pdbx_strand_id
1 'polypeptide(L)' 'MNREKETREKILEVLSRNSGGLTILDVARHVGAHRHTVTKYIYELVGANIVTMRKISSAKVCYLTEPGSQPTVEEETDR' A
#
# COMPACT_ATOMS: atom_id res chain seq x y z
N MET A 1 -13.93 14.22 13.36
CA MET A 1 -13.09 12.99 13.30
C MET A 1 -12.80 12.69 11.83
N ASN A 2 -11.53 12.68 11.42
CA ASN A 2 -11.12 12.53 10.02
C ASN A 2 -11.05 11.05 9.61
N ARG A 3 -12.05 10.57 8.85
CA ARG A 3 -12.08 9.20 8.28
C ARG A 3 -10.87 8.87 7.40
N GLU A 4 -10.27 9.90 6.80
CA GLU A 4 -9.08 9.77 5.94
C GLU A 4 -7.84 9.36 6.74
N LYS A 5 -7.67 9.91 7.94
CA LYS A 5 -6.53 9.61 8.81
C LYS A 5 -6.59 8.15 9.30
N GLU A 6 -7.78 7.72 9.73
CA GLU A 6 -8.05 6.34 10.14
C GLU A 6 -7.73 5.32 9.05
N THR A 7 -8.04 5.63 7.78
CA THR A 7 -7.80 4.69 6.67
C THR A 7 -6.30 4.49 6.46
N ARG A 8 -5.51 5.57 6.48
CA ARG A 8 -4.06 5.50 6.34
C ARG A 8 -3.41 4.72 7.49
N GLU A 9 -3.83 4.97 8.72
CA GLU A 9 -3.31 4.27 9.90
C GLU A 9 -3.62 2.76 9.85
N LYS A 10 -4.83 2.39 9.45
CA LYS A 10 -5.22 0.98 9.26
C LYS A 10 -4.41 0.30 8.16
N ILE A 11 -4.11 0.97 7.04
CA ILE A 11 -3.24 0.44 5.99
C ILE A 11 -1.86 0.09 6.56
N LEU A 12 -1.25 1.01 7.31
CA LEU A 12 0.07 0.79 7.92
C LEU A 12 0.04 -0.33 8.95
N GLU A 13 -1.00 -0.40 9.77
CA GLU A 13 -1.17 -1.50 10.73
C GLU A 13 -1.26 -2.86 10.04
N VAL A 14 -2.07 -2.96 9.00
CA VAL A 14 -2.26 -4.20 8.22
C VAL A 14 -0.94 -4.64 7.57
N LEU A 15 -0.18 -3.71 6.98
CA LEU A 15 1.12 -3.99 6.38
C LEU A 15 2.18 -4.34 7.44
N SER A 16 2.16 -3.67 8.60
CA SER A 16 3.08 -3.96 9.71
C SER A 16 2.89 -5.37 10.28
N ARG A 17 1.64 -5.85 10.34
CA ARG A 17 1.33 -7.22 10.77
C ARG A 17 1.66 -8.29 9.72
N ASN A 18 1.84 -7.89 8.45
CA ASN A 18 2.06 -8.80 7.33
C ASN A 18 3.36 -8.46 6.59
N SER A 19 4.49 -8.89 7.16
CA SER A 19 5.83 -8.67 6.61
C SER A 19 6.05 -9.30 5.22
N GLY A 20 5.23 -10.28 4.84
CA GLY A 20 5.25 -10.91 3.51
C GLY A 20 4.65 -10.03 2.39
N GLY A 21 4.10 -8.87 2.75
CA GLY A 21 3.41 -7.97 1.84
C GLY A 21 2.02 -8.45 1.46
N LEU A 22 1.17 -7.51 1.07
CA LEU A 22 -0.23 -7.76 0.72
C LEU A 22 -0.59 -7.06 -0.58
N THR A 23 -1.45 -7.67 -1.40
CA THR A 23 -1.94 -6.97 -2.58
C THR A 23 -2.85 -5.81 -2.18
N ILE A 24 -3.00 -4.81 -3.05
CA ILE A 24 -3.94 -3.70 -2.83
C ILE A 24 -5.35 -4.23 -2.53
N LEU A 25 -5.75 -5.33 -3.17
CA LEU A 25 -7.05 -5.95 -2.93
C LEU A 25 -7.15 -6.54 -1.52
N ASP A 26 -6.10 -7.20 -1.04
CA ASP A 26 -6.04 -7.74 0.33
C ASP A 26 -6.07 -6.63 1.37
N VAL A 27 -5.27 -5.58 1.18
CA VAL A 27 -5.27 -4.41 2.06
C VAL A 27 -6.67 -3.80 2.11
N ALA A 28 -7.37 -3.66 0.97
CA ALA A 28 -8.74 -3.18 0.93
C ALA A 28 -9.72 -4.05 1.72
N ARG A 29 -9.59 -5.39 1.61
CA ARG A 29 -10.39 -6.33 2.39
C ARG A 29 -10.15 -6.22 3.90
N HIS A 30 -8.89 -6.07 4.32
CA HIS A 30 -8.54 -5.96 5.74
C HIS A 30 -8.94 -4.61 6.35
N VAL A 31 -8.78 -3.52 5.61
CA VAL A 31 -9.12 -2.16 6.07
C VAL A 31 -10.63 -1.91 6.02
N GLY A 32 -11.38 -2.68 5.22
CA GLY A 32 -12.82 -2.50 5.01
C GLY A 32 -13.14 -1.27 4.16
N ALA A 33 -12.22 -0.88 3.27
CA ALA A 33 -12.34 0.29 2.42
C ALA A 33 -12.39 -0.09 0.94
N HIS A 34 -12.93 0.80 0.10
CA HIS A 34 -13.00 0.56 -1.33
C HIS A 34 -11.59 0.53 -1.94
N ARG A 35 -11.37 -0.36 -2.93
CA ARG A 35 -10.07 -0.53 -3.60
C ARG A 35 -9.48 0.80 -4.06
N HIS A 36 -10.28 1.67 -4.68
CA HIS A 36 -9.81 2.96 -5.20
C HIS A 36 -9.30 3.90 -4.09
N THR A 37 -9.97 3.91 -2.94
CA THR A 37 -9.55 4.69 -1.77
C THR A 37 -8.22 4.18 -1.23
N VAL A 38 -8.09 2.86 -1.11
CA VAL A 38 -6.85 2.23 -0.64
C VAL A 38 -5.71 2.44 -1.63
N THR A 39 -5.96 2.28 -2.93
CA THR A 39 -5.00 2.59 -3.99
C THR A 39 -4.46 4.01 -3.84
N LYS A 40 -5.34 5.02 -3.74
CA LYS A 40 -4.94 6.42 -3.54
C LYS A 40 -3.97 6.57 -2.37
N TYR A 41 -4.34 6.07 -1.19
CA TYR A 41 -3.50 6.21 0.01
C TYR A 41 -2.21 5.41 -0.07
N ILE A 42 -2.21 4.23 -0.70
CA ILE A 42 -0.98 3.45 -0.90
C ILE A 42 -0.01 4.21 -1.80
N TYR A 43 -0.48 4.81 -2.91
CA TYR A 43 0.39 5.61 -3.77
C TYR A 43 0.94 6.87 -3.06
N GLU A 44 0.14 7.53 -2.22
CA GLU A 44 0.62 8.63 -1.37
C GLU A 44 1.70 8.16 -0.37
N LEU A 45 1.52 6.99 0.25
CA LEU A 45 2.50 6.38 1.16
C LEU A 45 3.78 5.95 0.44
N VAL A 46 3.67 5.53 -0.81
CA VAL A 46 4.81 5.17 -1.67
C VAL A 46 5.60 6.42 -2.05
N GLY A 47 4.93 7.50 -2.46
CA GLY A 47 5.58 8.79 -2.68
C GLY A 47 6.29 9.33 -1.42
N ALA A 48 5.74 9.04 -0.25
CA ALA A 48 6.34 9.38 1.04
C ALA A 48 7.45 8.41 1.50
N ASN A 49 7.82 7.39 0.72
CA ASN A 49 8.81 6.35 1.08
C ASN A 49 8.45 5.53 2.34
N ILE A 50 7.17 5.48 2.72
CA ILE A 50 6.69 4.71 3.89
C ILE A 50 6.28 3.29 3.49
N VAL A 51 5.78 3.13 2.27
CA VAL A 51 5.35 1.85 1.70
C VAL A 51 6.10 1.64 0.39
N THR A 52 6.47 0.40 0.10
CA THR A 52 7.03 0.01 -1.20
C THR A 52 6.05 -0.91 -1.90
N MET A 53 5.91 -0.78 -3.21
CA MET A 53 5.18 -1.74 -4.02
C MET A 53 6.14 -2.51 -4.89
N ARG A 54 5.90 -3.81 -5.05
CA ARG A 54 6.66 -4.67 -5.95
C ARG A 54 5.71 -5.50 -6.78
N LYS A 55 5.99 -5.61 -8.07
CA LYS A 55 5.28 -6.55 -8.94
C LYS A 55 5.82 -7.97 -8.72
N ILE A 56 4.95 -8.87 -8.29
CA ILE A 56 5.23 -10.30 -8.19
C ILE A 56 4.34 -11.01 -9.19
N SER A 57 4.95 -11.50 -10.27
CA SER A 57 4.24 -12.06 -11.42
C SER A 57 3.25 -11.04 -12.01
N SER A 58 1.94 -11.24 -11.86
CA SER A 58 0.87 -10.37 -12.35
C SER A 58 0.26 -9.46 -11.28
N ALA A 59 0.64 -9.59 -10.01
CA ALA A 59 0.07 -8.83 -8.91
C ALA A 59 1.03 -7.78 -8.35
N LYS A 60 0.50 -6.62 -7.95
CA LYS A 60 1.23 -5.61 -7.17
C LYS A 60 1.05 -5.90 -5.69
N VAL A 61 2.16 -6.19 -5.02
CA VAL A 61 2.21 -6.47 -3.59
C VAL A 61 2.84 -5.27 -2.87
N CYS A 62 2.21 -4.83 -1.79
CA CYS A 62 2.58 -3.68 -0.98
C CYS A 62 3.29 -4.16 0.29
N TYR A 63 4.36 -3.47 0.67
CA TYR A 63 5.23 -3.76 1.79
C TYR A 63 5.46 -2.50 2.61
N LEU A 64 5.67 -2.64 3.92
CA LEU A 64 6.20 -1.54 4.70
C LEU A 64 7.66 -1.30 4.28
N THR A 65 8.04 -0.06 3.98
CA THR A 65 9.41 0.24 3.58
C THR A 65 10.33 0.13 4.79
N GLU A 66 11.35 -0.71 4.69
CA GLU A 66 12.43 -0.77 5.67
C GLU A 66 13.40 0.41 5.46
N PRO A 67 13.97 0.97 6.54
CA PRO A 67 14.95 2.05 6.44
C PRO A 67 16.19 1.56 5.68
N GLY A 68 16.27 1.87 4.39
CA GLY A 68 17.35 1.44 3.48
C GLY A 68 16.88 0.79 2.17
N SER A 69 15.60 0.45 2.02
CA SER A 69 15.06 -0.06 0.74
C SER A 69 14.66 1.07 -0.20
N GLN A 70 15.20 1.06 -1.42
CA GLN A 70 14.79 1.99 -2.48
C GLN A 70 13.39 1.59 -3.00
N PRO A 71 12.40 2.49 -3.01
CA PRO A 71 11.10 2.19 -3.60
C PRO A 71 11.25 2.03 -5.11
N THR A 72 10.90 0.86 -5.63
CA THR A 72 10.81 0.63 -7.08
C THR A 72 9.39 1.00 -7.52
N VAL A 73 9.22 2.26 -7.92
CA VAL A 73 7.98 2.70 -8.57
C VAL A 73 7.96 2.19 -10.00
N GLU A 74 7.43 1.00 -10.21
CA GLU A 74 7.05 0.58 -11.56
C GLU A 74 5.78 1.38 -11.95
N GLU A 75 6.01 2.48 -12.66
CA GLU A 75 4.97 3.22 -13.38
C GLU A 75 4.21 2.23 -14.26
N GLU A 76 2.96 1.96 -13.89
CA GLU A 76 2.02 1.31 -14.79
C GLU A 76 1.21 2.44 -15.41
N THR A 77 1.57 2.74 -16.66
CA THR A 77 0.86 3.67 -17.53
C THR A 77 -0.60 3.22 -17.62
N ASP A 78 -1.51 3.97 -16.99
CA ASP A 78 -2.94 3.89 -17.22
C ASP A 78 -3.17 4.27 -18.69
N ARG A 79 -3.67 3.33 -19.48
CA ARG A 79 -3.97 3.50 -20.91
C ARG A 79 -5.25 4.29 -21.12
#